data_AF-A0A2R6DD82-F1
#
_entry.id   AF-A0A2R6DD82-F1
#
_cell.length_a   1.000
_cell.length_b   1.000
_cell.length_c   1.000
_cell.angle_alpha   90.00
_cell.angle_beta   90.00
_cell.angle_gamma   90.00
#
_symmetry.space_group_name_H-M   'P 1'
#
loop_
_entity.id
_entity.type
_entity.pdbx_description
1 polymer ?
#
loop_
_entity_poly.entity_id
_entity_poly.type
_entity_poly.pdbx_seq_one_letter_code
_entity_poly.pdbx_strand_id
1 'polypeptide(L)'
;MPDADADLAALVAKPRAEAVIEALRAEGVYDPTRSVDAYDDDRVAIPVVEPPAGTAVAATEPVDLPLRERGLEDVLVERGFSPAEIAAAPGSWAVVGSVVLVDFGDVSADDALPEERREAVGEALLELHGNADTVLARGGISGTRRDPATEVVAGTGETETVHVEHGTRYAMDLSTVMFSPGNKAERARMGEVVEPGERVFDMFAGIGYFALPMARAGAEVTAAELDPDAYRFLVENAQLNGVTDRLRS
;
A
#
# COMPACT_ATOMS: atom_id res chain seq x y z
N MET A 1 17.27 18.17 -34.97
CA MET A 1 16.29 19.13 -34.45
C MET A 1 15.86 18.55 -33.12
N PRO A 2 16.09 19.22 -31.97
CA PRO A 2 15.57 18.71 -30.70
C PRO A 2 14.04 18.65 -30.81
N ASP A 3 13.46 17.55 -30.33
CA ASP A 3 12.03 17.30 -30.40
C ASP A 3 11.28 18.45 -29.71
N ALA A 4 10.38 19.10 -30.42
CA ALA A 4 9.65 20.27 -29.90
C ALA A 4 8.60 19.90 -28.84
N ASP A 5 8.45 18.60 -28.55
CA ASP A 5 7.51 18.01 -27.58
C ASP A 5 8.21 17.42 -26.33
N ALA A 6 9.54 17.55 -26.19
CA ALA A 6 10.22 17.05 -25.01
C ALA A 6 10.00 17.99 -23.81
N ASP A 7 9.53 17.44 -22.67
CA ASP A 7 9.36 18.18 -21.43
C ASP A 7 10.70 18.74 -20.93
N LEU A 8 10.68 19.82 -20.17
CA LEU A 8 11.91 20.40 -19.62
C LEU A 8 12.19 19.80 -18.24
N ALA A 9 13.43 19.38 -18.00
CA ALA A 9 13.84 18.82 -16.72
C ALA A 9 15.10 19.48 -16.17
N ALA A 10 15.12 19.69 -14.86
CA ALA A 10 16.30 20.05 -14.09
C ALA A 10 17.07 18.79 -13.68
N LEU A 11 18.35 18.72 -14.04
CA LEU A 11 19.22 17.60 -13.68
C LEU A 11 19.83 17.83 -12.30
N VAL A 12 19.58 16.89 -11.38
CA VAL A 12 19.96 17.01 -9.97
C VAL A 12 20.56 15.72 -9.47
N ALA A 13 21.63 15.81 -8.67
CA ALA A 13 22.22 14.65 -8.02
C ALA A 13 21.20 13.98 -7.09
N LYS A 14 21.08 12.65 -7.14
CA LYS A 14 20.11 11.85 -6.34
C LYS A 14 20.05 12.26 -4.87
N PRO A 15 21.18 12.47 -4.14
CA PRO A 15 21.14 12.86 -2.72
C PRO A 15 20.53 14.24 -2.44
N ARG A 16 20.37 15.09 -3.46
CA ARG A 16 19.84 16.45 -3.35
C ARG A 16 18.42 16.58 -3.90
N ALA A 17 17.85 15.51 -4.46
CA ALA A 17 16.61 15.56 -5.20
C ALA A 17 15.46 16.20 -4.40
N GLU A 18 15.21 15.72 -3.18
CA GLU A 18 14.13 16.19 -2.32
C GLU A 18 14.22 17.69 -2.01
N ALA A 19 15.38 18.15 -1.51
CA ALA A 19 15.60 19.55 -1.19
C ALA A 19 15.49 20.47 -2.42
N VAL A 20 15.88 19.99 -3.60
CA VAL A 20 15.74 20.76 -4.85
C VAL A 20 14.29 20.78 -5.33
N ILE A 21 13.53 19.68 -5.19
CA ILE A 21 12.09 19.67 -5.50
C ILE A 21 11.36 20.72 -4.65
N GLU A 22 11.64 20.79 -3.35
CA GLU A 22 11.06 21.82 -2.48
C GLU A 22 11.41 23.24 -2.94
N ALA A 23 12.67 23.49 -3.29
CA ALA A 23 13.11 24.79 -3.78
C ALA A 23 12.45 25.16 -5.12
N LEU A 24 12.35 24.23 -6.07
CA LEU A 24 11.67 24.44 -7.36
C LEU A 24 10.17 24.71 -7.19
N ARG A 25 9.52 24.05 -6.22
CA ARG A 25 8.12 24.35 -5.85
C ARG A 25 7.98 25.73 -5.24
N ALA A 26 8.87 26.12 -4.33
CA ALA A 26 8.87 27.45 -3.72
C ALA A 26 9.15 28.56 -4.75
N GLU A 27 9.95 28.27 -5.77
CA GLU A 27 10.22 29.16 -6.91
C GLU A 27 9.08 29.18 -7.95
N GLY A 28 8.16 28.21 -7.91
CA GLY A 28 7.01 28.12 -8.80
C GLY A 28 7.31 27.54 -10.18
N VAL A 29 8.47 26.91 -10.37
CA VAL A 29 8.93 26.38 -11.66
C VAL A 29 8.81 24.85 -11.75
N TYR A 30 8.49 24.15 -10.66
CA TYR A 30 8.25 22.70 -10.67
C TYR A 30 6.99 22.36 -11.49
N ASP A 31 7.10 21.41 -12.43
CA ASP A 31 5.94 20.92 -13.18
C ASP A 31 5.33 19.69 -12.48
N PRO A 32 4.13 19.81 -11.88
CA PRO A 32 3.48 18.71 -11.17
C PRO A 32 2.74 17.73 -12.09
N THR A 33 2.72 17.92 -13.40
CA THR A 33 2.04 17.02 -14.35
C THR A 33 2.91 15.84 -14.79
N ARG A 34 4.22 15.93 -14.53
CA ARG A 34 5.22 14.92 -14.88
C ARG A 34 5.85 14.31 -13.63
N SER A 35 6.37 13.10 -13.78
CA SER A 35 7.08 12.37 -12.72
C SER A 35 8.58 12.62 -12.79
N VAL A 36 9.24 12.60 -11.63
CA VAL A 36 10.70 12.54 -11.54
C VAL A 36 11.17 11.18 -12.04
N ASP A 37 12.16 11.16 -12.93
CA ASP A 37 12.72 9.92 -13.47
C ASP A 37 14.25 9.88 -13.32
N ALA A 38 14.82 8.68 -13.34
CA ALA A 38 16.27 8.50 -13.37
C ALA A 38 16.83 9.04 -14.69
N TYR A 39 17.81 9.93 -14.61
CA TYR A 39 18.52 10.42 -15.79
C TYR A 39 19.77 9.56 -16.06
N ASP A 40 20.54 9.27 -15.01
CA ASP A 40 21.68 8.36 -15.04
C ASP A 40 21.91 7.72 -13.65
N ASP A 41 23.09 7.10 -13.47
CA ASP A 41 23.47 6.42 -12.23
C ASP A 41 23.51 7.37 -11.03
N ASP A 42 23.82 8.65 -11.22
CA ASP A 42 24.06 9.63 -10.17
C ASP A 42 22.97 10.72 -10.07
N ARG A 43 22.18 10.91 -11.14
CA ARG A 43 21.25 12.03 -11.29
C ARG A 43 19.83 11.60 -11.59
N VAL A 44 18.90 12.48 -11.21
CA VAL A 44 17.48 12.43 -11.56
C VAL A 44 17.13 13.65 -12.42
N ALA A 45 16.15 13.46 -13.30
CA ALA A 45 15.51 14.52 -14.06
C ALA A 45 14.23 14.93 -13.31
N ILE A 46 14.22 16.17 -12.81
CA ILE A 46 13.06 16.75 -12.10
C ILE A 46 12.29 17.66 -13.06
N PRO A 47 10.99 17.44 -13.28
CA PRO A 47 10.22 18.21 -14.25
C PRO A 47 10.07 19.67 -13.84
N VAL A 48 10.27 20.57 -14.81
CA VAL A 48 10.12 22.02 -14.62
C VAL A 48 9.40 22.64 -15.83
N VAL A 49 8.58 23.66 -15.60
CA VAL A 49 7.90 24.39 -16.69
C VAL A 49 8.84 25.38 -17.40
N GLU A 50 9.89 25.83 -16.70
CA GLU A 50 10.93 26.72 -17.24
C GLU A 50 12.25 26.56 -16.45
N PRO A 51 13.39 27.05 -16.97
CA PRO A 51 14.66 26.97 -16.24
C PRO A 51 14.64 27.76 -14.93
N PRO A 52 15.06 27.18 -13.79
CA PRO A 52 15.11 27.89 -12.51
C PRO A 52 16.13 29.02 -12.54
N ALA A 53 15.77 30.16 -11.98
CA ALA A 53 16.62 31.34 -11.84
C ALA A 53 17.36 31.35 -10.49
N GLY A 54 16.73 30.87 -9.42
CA GLY A 54 17.27 30.87 -8.06
C GLY A 54 17.76 29.51 -7.58
N THR A 55 17.13 28.43 -8.02
CA THR A 55 17.45 27.07 -7.58
C THR A 55 18.64 26.49 -8.34
N ALA A 56 19.71 26.14 -7.61
CA ALA A 56 20.93 25.60 -8.20
C ALA A 56 20.75 24.15 -8.67
N VAL A 57 20.79 23.96 -9.98
CA VAL A 57 20.68 22.66 -10.69
C VAL A 57 21.90 22.46 -11.59
N ALA A 58 22.22 21.21 -11.97
CA ALA A 58 23.41 20.93 -12.77
C ALA A 58 23.26 21.39 -14.23
N ALA A 59 22.07 21.17 -14.79
CA ALA A 59 21.66 21.62 -16.11
C ALA A 59 20.13 21.61 -16.21
N THR A 60 19.60 22.27 -17.23
CA THR A 60 18.21 22.09 -17.68
C THR A 60 18.23 21.58 -19.10
N GLU A 61 17.56 20.46 -19.34
CA GLU A 61 17.57 19.76 -20.62
C GLU A 61 16.18 19.26 -20.99
N PRO A 62 15.84 19.18 -22.29
CA PRO A 62 14.65 18.47 -22.73
C PRO A 62 14.78 16.98 -22.44
N VAL A 63 13.87 16.42 -21.65
CA VAL A 63 13.79 15.01 -21.27
C VAL A 63 12.34 14.58 -21.42
N ASP A 64 12.09 13.48 -22.13
CA ASP A 64 10.76 12.88 -22.19
C ASP A 64 10.46 12.23 -20.83
N LEU A 65 9.65 12.91 -20.01
CA LEU A 65 9.32 12.47 -18.66
C LEU A 65 7.94 11.80 -18.64
N PRO A 66 7.80 10.69 -17.90
CA PRO A 66 6.51 10.04 -17.76
C PRO A 66 5.51 11.00 -17.12
N LEU A 67 4.25 10.90 -17.54
CA LEU A 67 3.15 11.60 -16.86
C LEU A 67 3.10 11.17 -15.39
N ARG A 68 2.74 12.11 -14.53
CA ARG A 68 2.47 11.78 -13.13
C ARG A 68 1.13 11.06 -13.02
N GLU A 69 1.14 9.92 -12.34
CA GLU A 69 -0.09 9.24 -11.96
C GLU A 69 -0.86 10.10 -10.96
N ARG A 70 -2.18 10.20 -11.17
CA ARG A 70 -3.09 10.92 -10.27
C ARG A 70 -3.10 10.20 -8.91
N GLY A 71 -2.78 10.93 -7.85
CA GLY A 71 -2.74 10.43 -6.48
C GLY A 71 -3.91 10.95 -5.64
N LEU A 72 -3.93 10.55 -4.36
CA LEU A 72 -4.97 10.99 -3.41
C LEU A 72 -5.03 12.51 -3.29
N GLU A 73 -3.89 13.18 -3.17
CA GLU A 73 -3.82 14.64 -3.07
C GLU A 73 -4.57 15.34 -4.23
N ASP A 74 -4.40 14.88 -5.47
CA ASP A 74 -5.08 15.47 -6.63
C ASP A 74 -6.59 15.38 -6.52
N VAL A 75 -7.09 14.20 -6.16
CA VAL A 75 -8.53 13.96 -5.97
C VAL A 75 -9.07 14.85 -4.84
N LEU A 76 -8.32 15.00 -3.76
CA LEU A 76 -8.72 15.85 -2.63
C LEU A 76 -8.74 17.34 -3.01
N VAL A 77 -7.75 17.82 -3.76
CA VAL A 77 -7.72 19.21 -4.29
C VAL A 77 -8.94 19.46 -5.17
N GLU A 78 -9.25 18.55 -6.10
CA GLU A 78 -10.42 18.66 -6.98
C GLU A 78 -11.74 18.65 -6.19
N ARG A 79 -11.79 17.91 -5.07
CA ARG A 79 -12.94 17.87 -4.14
C ARG A 79 -12.97 19.05 -3.16
N GLY A 80 -12.07 20.03 -3.32
CA GLY A 80 -12.07 21.27 -2.53
C GLY A 80 -11.56 21.10 -1.10
N PHE A 81 -10.65 20.16 -0.87
CA PHE A 81 -9.94 20.06 0.40
C PHE A 81 -8.91 21.19 0.51
N SER A 82 -8.81 21.76 1.71
CA SER A 82 -7.79 22.74 2.06
C SER A 82 -6.42 22.07 2.25
N PRO A 83 -5.30 22.82 2.18
CA PRO A 83 -3.97 22.26 2.44
C PRO A 83 -3.83 21.61 3.82
N ALA A 84 -4.53 22.11 4.84
CA ALA A 84 -4.54 21.52 6.17
C ALA A 84 -5.28 20.17 6.20
N GLU A 85 -6.42 20.07 5.51
CA GLU A 85 -7.17 18.81 5.41
C GLU A 85 -6.40 17.76 4.60
N ILE A 86 -5.68 18.18 3.54
CA ILE A 86 -4.80 17.28 2.77
C ILE A 86 -3.63 16.79 3.65
N ALA A 87 -3.02 17.69 4.44
CA ALA A 87 -1.94 17.32 5.36
C ALA A 87 -2.40 16.38 6.48
N ALA A 88 -3.67 16.48 6.91
CA ALA A 88 -4.29 15.57 7.88
C ALA A 88 -4.79 14.26 7.24
N ALA A 89 -4.83 14.15 5.91
CA ALA A 89 -5.23 12.94 5.23
C ALA A 89 -4.13 11.86 5.32
N PRO A 90 -4.48 10.57 5.23
CA PRO A 90 -3.52 9.47 5.27
C PRO A 90 -2.51 9.54 4.11
N GLY A 91 -1.21 9.55 4.44
CA GLY A 91 -0.14 9.54 3.43
C GLY A 91 0.17 8.16 2.84
N SER A 92 -0.39 7.08 3.40
CA SER A 92 -0.20 5.72 2.90
C SER A 92 -1.37 4.81 3.30
N TRP A 93 -1.55 3.73 2.54
CA TRP A 93 -2.58 2.72 2.76
C TRP A 93 -2.15 1.40 2.13
N ALA A 94 -2.87 0.32 2.43
CA ALA A 94 -2.63 -1.00 1.86
C ALA A 94 -3.90 -1.52 1.16
N VAL A 95 -3.78 -1.93 -0.10
CA VAL A 95 -4.88 -2.60 -0.83
C VAL A 95 -4.76 -4.10 -0.62
N VAL A 96 -5.71 -4.68 0.10
CA VAL A 96 -5.76 -6.11 0.42
C VAL A 96 -7.01 -6.71 -0.18
N GLY A 97 -6.85 -7.33 -1.36
CA GLY A 97 -7.97 -7.87 -2.11
C GLY A 97 -8.88 -6.73 -2.57
N SER A 98 -10.13 -6.75 -2.14
CA SER A 98 -11.18 -5.76 -2.38
C SER A 98 -11.29 -4.70 -1.28
N VAL A 99 -10.37 -4.65 -0.30
CA VAL A 99 -10.43 -3.71 0.82
C VAL A 99 -9.20 -2.81 0.84
N VAL A 100 -9.41 -1.51 0.97
CA VAL A 100 -8.35 -0.53 1.25
C VAL A 100 -8.24 -0.34 2.75
N LEU A 101 -7.07 -0.63 3.32
CA LEU A 101 -6.77 -0.44 4.73
C LEU A 101 -5.98 0.82 4.94
N VAL A 102 -6.48 1.69 5.81
CA VAL A 102 -5.93 3.03 6.00
C VAL A 102 -5.86 3.37 7.49
N ASP A 103 -4.89 4.20 7.87
CA ASP A 103 -4.75 4.73 9.22
C ASP A 103 -4.98 6.24 9.16
N PHE A 104 -5.99 6.72 9.89
CA PHE A 104 -6.32 8.15 10.00
C PHE A 104 -5.64 8.82 11.20
N GLY A 105 -4.75 8.11 11.91
CA GLY A 105 -4.07 8.60 13.10
C GLY A 105 -4.99 8.79 14.29
N ASP A 106 -4.64 9.73 15.16
CA ASP A 106 -5.49 10.11 16.30
C ASP A 106 -6.67 10.96 15.84
N VAL A 107 -7.79 10.29 15.54
CA VAL A 107 -9.04 10.94 15.12
C VAL A 107 -9.69 11.81 16.21
N SER A 108 -9.14 11.83 17.43
CA SER A 108 -9.59 12.71 18.51
C SER A 108 -8.76 13.99 18.66
N ALA A 109 -7.69 14.15 17.87
CA ALA A 109 -6.87 15.36 17.87
C ALA A 109 -7.63 16.57 17.30
N ASP A 110 -7.25 17.78 17.73
CA ASP A 110 -7.90 19.03 17.32
C ASP A 110 -7.79 19.30 15.80
N ASP A 111 -6.75 18.78 15.15
CA ASP A 111 -6.46 18.88 13.73
C ASP A 111 -6.91 17.64 12.92
N ALA A 112 -7.57 16.68 13.57
CA ALA A 112 -8.09 15.49 12.90
C ALA A 112 -9.18 15.84 11.88
N LEU A 113 -9.23 15.06 10.79
CA LEU A 113 -10.31 15.17 9.82
C LEU A 113 -11.65 14.80 10.47
N PRO A 114 -12.71 15.63 10.32
CA PRO A 114 -14.04 15.25 10.75
C PRO A 114 -14.55 14.05 9.95
N GLU A 115 -15.51 13.31 10.51
CA GLU A 115 -16.07 12.09 9.92
C GLU A 115 -16.47 12.24 8.45
N GLU A 116 -17.21 13.29 8.10
CA GLU A 116 -17.62 13.60 6.72
C GLU A 116 -16.42 13.74 5.76
N ARG A 117 -15.29 14.30 6.24
CA ARG A 117 -14.06 14.42 5.44
C ARG A 117 -13.30 13.11 5.35
N ARG A 118 -13.31 12.28 6.41
CA ARG A 118 -12.74 10.93 6.36
C ARG A 118 -13.48 10.06 5.36
N GLU A 119 -14.82 10.10 5.35
CA GLU A 119 -15.64 9.41 4.35
C GLU A 119 -15.29 9.89 2.93
N ALA A 120 -15.21 11.20 2.70
CA ALA A 120 -14.83 11.75 1.40
C ALA A 120 -13.40 11.36 0.96
N VAL A 121 -12.46 11.18 1.90
CA VAL A 121 -11.13 10.60 1.64
C VAL A 121 -11.25 9.11 1.27
N GLY A 122 -12.09 8.35 1.97
CA GLY A 122 -12.38 6.96 1.63
C GLY A 122 -12.93 6.81 0.21
N GLU A 123 -13.91 7.62 -0.17
CA GLU A 123 -14.46 7.64 -1.52
C GLU A 123 -13.42 8.03 -2.59
N ALA A 124 -12.43 8.87 -2.23
CA ALA A 124 -11.32 9.18 -3.12
C ALA A 124 -10.36 7.98 -3.27
N LEU A 125 -10.12 7.22 -2.20
CA LEU A 125 -9.32 6.00 -2.25
C LEU A 125 -9.99 4.89 -3.09
N LEU A 126 -11.32 4.74 -3.01
CA LEU A 126 -12.05 3.80 -3.86
C LEU A 126 -11.97 4.20 -5.35
N GLU A 127 -12.08 5.49 -5.67
CA GLU A 127 -11.91 6.01 -7.02
C GLU A 127 -10.52 5.67 -7.59
N LEU A 128 -9.46 5.81 -6.78
CA LEU A 128 -8.09 5.48 -7.17
C LEU A 128 -7.85 3.98 -7.28
N HIS A 129 -8.56 3.19 -6.49
CA HIS A 129 -8.41 1.73 -6.41
C HIS A 129 -9.69 1.03 -6.84
N GLY A 130 -10.08 1.15 -8.11
CA GLY A 130 -11.34 0.62 -8.65
C GLY A 130 -11.54 -0.90 -8.61
N ASN A 131 -10.65 -1.66 -7.97
CA ASN A 131 -10.85 -3.08 -7.64
C ASN A 131 -11.22 -3.30 -6.16
N ALA A 132 -11.22 -2.24 -5.36
CA ALA A 132 -11.63 -2.25 -3.96
C ALA A 132 -13.04 -1.67 -3.84
N ASP A 133 -13.81 -2.25 -2.93
CA ASP A 133 -15.21 -1.94 -2.69
C ASP A 133 -15.46 -1.35 -1.29
N THR A 134 -14.47 -1.46 -0.39
CA THR A 134 -14.57 -0.99 1.01
C THR A 134 -13.26 -0.31 1.43
N VAL A 135 -13.37 0.81 2.13
CA VAL A 135 -12.25 1.43 2.87
C VAL A 135 -12.47 1.19 4.35
N LEU A 136 -11.49 0.54 4.99
CA LEU A 136 -11.52 0.19 6.40
C LEU A 136 -10.39 0.95 7.12
N ALA A 137 -10.78 1.84 8.04
CA ALA A 137 -9.85 2.48 8.94
C ALA A 137 -9.39 1.49 10.01
N ARG A 138 -8.09 1.47 10.27
CA ARG A 138 -7.47 0.75 11.38
C ARG A 138 -7.18 1.72 12.51
N GLY A 139 -7.61 1.35 13.71
CA GLY A 139 -7.22 1.99 14.96
C GLY A 139 -6.18 1.17 15.71
N GLY A 140 -6.19 1.31 17.05
CA GLY A 140 -5.32 0.55 17.94
C GLY A 140 -5.60 -0.96 17.95
N ILE A 141 -4.60 -1.73 18.38
CA ILE A 141 -4.70 -3.18 18.61
C ILE A 141 -4.84 -3.41 20.11
N SER A 142 -5.81 -4.22 20.53
CA SER A 142 -6.05 -4.49 21.96
C SER A 142 -6.23 -5.98 22.28
N GLY A 143 -6.17 -6.31 23.57
CA GLY A 143 -6.43 -7.68 24.06
C GLY A 143 -5.30 -8.69 23.81
N THR A 144 -5.48 -9.90 24.36
CA THR A 144 -4.53 -11.01 24.22
C THR A 144 -4.55 -11.65 22.84
N ARG A 145 -5.66 -11.51 22.10
CA ARG A 145 -5.85 -11.97 20.72
C ARG A 145 -5.43 -10.95 19.66
N ARG A 146 -5.06 -9.73 20.11
CA ARG A 146 -4.67 -8.62 19.25
C ARG A 146 -5.76 -8.23 18.25
N ASP A 147 -6.99 -8.10 18.73
CA ASP A 147 -8.15 -7.74 17.93
C ASP A 147 -7.98 -6.29 17.41
N PRO A 148 -8.14 -6.04 16.09
CA PRO A 148 -8.03 -4.72 15.52
C PRO A 148 -9.29 -3.89 15.82
N ALA A 149 -9.13 -2.65 16.30
CA ALA A 149 -10.20 -1.68 16.23
C ALA A 149 -10.35 -1.25 14.76
N THR A 150 -11.51 -1.46 14.15
CA THR A 150 -11.76 -1.10 12.75
C THR A 150 -13.05 -0.33 12.59
N GLU A 151 -13.09 0.56 11.60
CA GLU A 151 -14.25 1.37 11.23
C GLU A 151 -14.37 1.39 9.70
N VAL A 152 -15.55 1.07 9.16
CA VAL A 152 -15.82 1.25 7.74
C VAL A 152 -15.95 2.73 7.46
N VAL A 153 -15.11 3.26 6.57
CA VAL A 153 -15.06 4.69 6.24
C VAL A 153 -15.81 4.99 4.95
N ALA A 154 -15.77 4.09 3.98
CA ALA A 154 -16.44 4.26 2.69
C ALA A 154 -16.71 2.91 2.02
N GLY A 155 -17.62 2.90 1.05
CA GLY A 155 -17.92 1.73 0.24
C GLY A 155 -19.01 0.81 0.79
N THR A 156 -18.98 -0.48 0.42
CA THR A 156 -20.08 -1.43 0.69
C THR A 156 -20.17 -1.87 2.14
N GLY A 157 -19.05 -1.80 2.87
CA GLY A 157 -18.92 -2.29 4.24
C GLY A 157 -18.56 -3.77 4.36
N GLU A 158 -18.38 -4.47 3.24
CA GLU A 158 -17.88 -5.85 3.23
C GLU A 158 -16.38 -5.86 3.58
N THR A 159 -16.02 -6.52 4.68
CA THR A 159 -14.64 -6.61 5.19
C THR A 159 -13.99 -7.96 4.93
N GLU A 160 -14.77 -8.95 4.47
CA GLU A 160 -14.26 -10.22 3.96
C GLU A 160 -13.68 -10.05 2.55
N THR A 161 -12.51 -10.61 2.32
CA THR A 161 -11.83 -10.50 1.04
C THR A 161 -10.84 -11.64 0.80
N VAL A 162 -10.40 -11.79 -0.46
CA VAL A 162 -9.34 -12.72 -0.86
C VAL A 162 -8.15 -11.94 -1.38
N HIS A 163 -7.03 -12.02 -0.67
CA HIS A 163 -5.76 -11.44 -1.08
C HIS A 163 -4.86 -12.49 -1.74
N VAL A 164 -4.13 -12.10 -2.80
CA VAL A 164 -3.23 -13.02 -3.52
C VAL A 164 -1.80 -12.51 -3.42
N GLU A 165 -0.92 -13.32 -2.83
CA GLU A 165 0.52 -13.06 -2.76
C GLU A 165 1.30 -14.27 -3.25
N HIS A 166 2.19 -14.08 -4.23
CA HIS A 166 3.07 -15.16 -4.74
C HIS A 166 2.30 -16.44 -5.13
N GLY A 167 1.10 -16.26 -5.67
CA GLY A 167 0.19 -17.34 -6.07
C GLY A 167 -0.55 -18.04 -4.92
N THR A 168 -0.32 -17.63 -3.67
CA THR A 168 -1.09 -18.09 -2.50
C THR A 168 -2.28 -17.17 -2.29
N ARG A 169 -3.46 -17.75 -2.10
CA ARG A 169 -4.71 -17.03 -1.81
C ARG A 169 -4.99 -17.03 -0.32
N TYR A 170 -5.40 -15.89 0.22
CA TYR A 170 -5.73 -15.71 1.62
C TYR A 170 -7.11 -15.04 1.70
N ALA A 171 -8.15 -15.85 1.91
CA ALA A 171 -9.43 -15.40 2.42
C ALA A 171 -9.29 -14.98 3.88
N MET A 172 -9.90 -13.85 4.22
CA MET A 172 -9.87 -13.25 5.56
C MET A 172 -10.97 -12.23 5.73
N ASP A 173 -11.33 -11.95 6.98
CA ASP A 173 -12.13 -10.79 7.38
C ASP A 173 -11.23 -9.78 8.08
N LEU A 174 -11.00 -8.63 7.44
CA LEU A 174 -10.08 -7.61 7.96
C LEU A 174 -10.60 -6.88 9.21
N SER A 175 -11.87 -7.08 9.58
CA SER A 175 -12.43 -6.58 10.83
C SER A 175 -12.14 -7.48 12.03
N THR A 176 -11.84 -8.77 11.80
CA THR A 176 -11.65 -9.77 12.86
C THR A 176 -10.25 -10.38 12.88
N VAL A 177 -9.52 -10.40 11.76
CA VAL A 177 -8.16 -10.97 11.71
C VAL A 177 -7.08 -9.96 11.36
N MET A 178 -5.93 -10.10 12.01
CA MET A 178 -4.76 -9.24 11.81
C MET A 178 -3.95 -9.66 10.57
N PHE A 179 -4.09 -8.93 9.46
CA PHE A 179 -3.22 -9.09 8.28
C PHE A 179 -2.15 -8.00 8.20
N SER A 180 -0.88 -8.38 8.28
CA SER A 180 0.26 -7.46 8.12
C SER A 180 0.84 -7.51 6.70
N PRO A 181 0.67 -6.45 5.88
CA PRO A 181 1.26 -6.38 4.54
C PRO A 181 2.80 -6.43 4.57
N GLY A 182 3.44 -5.94 5.63
CA GLY A 182 4.90 -5.88 5.77
C GLY A 182 5.60 -7.25 5.78
N ASN A 183 4.87 -8.33 6.11
CA ASN A 183 5.44 -9.68 6.16
C ASN A 183 5.41 -10.41 4.81
N LYS A 184 5.06 -9.74 3.71
CA LYS A 184 4.94 -10.34 2.37
C LYS A 184 6.19 -11.11 1.93
N ALA A 185 7.37 -10.51 2.08
CA ALA A 185 8.64 -11.14 1.70
C ALA A 185 8.92 -12.40 2.52
N GLU A 186 8.61 -12.37 3.82
CA GLU A 186 8.80 -13.52 4.70
C GLU A 186 7.80 -14.64 4.38
N ARG A 187 6.54 -14.31 4.10
CA ARG A 187 5.54 -15.30 3.65
C ARG A 187 5.96 -15.99 2.36
N ALA A 188 6.50 -15.25 1.39
CA ALA A 188 7.04 -15.82 0.16
C ALA A 188 8.22 -16.75 0.44
N ARG A 189 9.18 -16.28 1.25
CA ARG A 189 10.39 -17.01 1.64
C ARG A 189 10.06 -18.36 2.29
N MET A 190 8.99 -18.48 3.07
CA MET A 190 8.63 -19.76 3.69
C MET A 190 8.38 -20.88 2.67
N GLY A 191 7.86 -20.55 1.48
CA GLY A 191 7.73 -21.53 0.39
C GLY A 191 9.05 -21.89 -0.29
N GLU A 192 10.10 -21.08 -0.14
CA GLU A 192 11.41 -21.28 -0.76
C GLU A 192 12.39 -22.06 0.13
N VAL A 193 12.21 -21.97 1.45
CA VAL A 193 13.14 -22.58 2.43
C VAL A 193 12.81 -24.04 2.76
N VAL A 194 11.60 -24.50 2.46
CA VAL A 194 11.18 -25.89 2.75
C VAL A 194 11.46 -26.83 1.58
N GLU A 195 11.69 -28.10 1.92
CA GLU A 195 11.82 -29.16 0.92
C GLU A 195 10.50 -29.96 0.77
N PRO A 196 10.20 -30.50 -0.43
CA PRO A 196 9.05 -31.39 -0.60
C PRO A 196 9.11 -32.61 0.33
N GLY A 197 8.04 -32.85 1.08
CA GLY A 197 7.94 -33.92 2.09
C GLY A 197 8.54 -33.58 3.46
N GLU A 198 9.11 -32.38 3.64
CA GLU A 198 9.55 -31.91 4.95
C GLU A 198 8.36 -31.77 5.91
N ARG A 199 8.54 -32.16 7.17
CA ARG A 199 7.49 -32.04 8.19
C ARG A 199 7.69 -30.77 9.00
N VAL A 200 6.70 -29.88 8.93
CA VAL A 200 6.74 -28.57 9.59
C VAL A 200 5.63 -28.49 10.63
N PHE A 201 5.93 -27.88 11.78
CA PHE A 201 4.93 -27.50 12.77
C PHE A 201 4.86 -25.98 12.89
N ASP A 202 3.75 -25.40 12.44
CA ASP A 202 3.42 -23.98 12.60
C ASP A 202 2.59 -23.81 13.87
N MET A 203 3.18 -23.19 14.90
CA MET A 203 2.55 -23.06 16.23
C MET A 203 1.49 -21.95 16.30
N PHE A 204 1.50 -21.01 15.35
CA PHE A 204 0.67 -19.80 15.35
C PHE A 204 0.26 -19.46 13.92
N ALA A 205 -0.48 -20.37 13.31
CA ALA A 205 -0.68 -20.36 11.87
C ALA A 205 -1.51 -19.17 11.37
N GLY A 206 -2.34 -18.56 12.23
CA GLY A 206 -3.35 -17.59 11.84
C GLY A 206 -4.26 -18.19 10.77
N ILE A 207 -4.47 -17.42 9.70
CA ILE A 207 -5.20 -17.89 8.51
C ILE A 207 -4.33 -18.74 7.55
N GLY A 208 -3.12 -19.13 7.97
CA GLY A 208 -2.15 -19.92 7.21
C GLY A 208 -1.03 -19.12 6.57
N TYR A 209 -0.58 -18.03 7.22
CA TYR A 209 0.40 -17.09 6.66
C TYR A 209 1.65 -17.77 6.11
N PHE A 210 2.24 -18.67 6.90
CA PHE A 210 3.44 -19.41 6.57
C PHE A 210 3.12 -20.86 6.17
N ALA A 211 2.13 -21.47 6.83
CA ALA A 211 1.68 -22.83 6.52
C ALA A 211 1.29 -23.04 5.05
N LEU A 212 0.57 -22.09 4.42
CA LEU A 212 0.08 -22.26 3.05
C LEU A 212 1.21 -22.21 2.00
N PRO A 213 2.13 -21.23 2.01
CA PRO A 213 3.31 -21.27 1.14
C PRO A 213 4.12 -22.56 1.27
N MET A 214 4.36 -23.03 2.49
CA MET A 214 5.11 -24.27 2.74
C MET A 214 4.39 -25.51 2.21
N ALA A 215 3.08 -25.63 2.47
CA ALA A 215 2.28 -26.74 1.98
C ALA A 215 2.17 -26.74 0.44
N ARG A 216 2.10 -25.55 -0.19
CA ARG A 216 2.14 -25.41 -1.65
C ARG A 216 3.48 -25.83 -2.25
N ALA A 217 4.58 -25.58 -1.55
CA ALA A 217 5.92 -26.02 -1.94
C ALA A 217 6.13 -27.55 -1.77
N GLY A 218 5.22 -28.24 -1.08
CA GLY A 218 5.19 -29.69 -0.97
C GLY A 218 5.53 -30.23 0.42
N ALA A 219 5.71 -29.38 1.42
CA ALA A 219 5.89 -29.80 2.81
C ALA A 219 4.61 -30.42 3.40
N GLU A 220 4.76 -31.30 4.38
CA GLU A 220 3.69 -31.79 5.24
C GLU A 220 3.61 -30.90 6.49
N VAL A 221 2.63 -30.00 6.52
CA VAL A 221 2.50 -28.99 7.57
C VAL A 221 1.45 -29.42 8.59
N THR A 222 1.78 -29.30 9.88
CA THR A 222 0.82 -29.31 10.99
C THR A 222 0.72 -27.88 11.51
N ALA A 223 -0.48 -27.31 11.55
CA ALA A 223 -0.73 -25.91 11.84
C ALA A 223 -1.66 -25.78 13.06
N ALA A 224 -1.19 -25.16 14.13
CA ALA A 224 -2.00 -24.85 15.30
C ALA A 224 -2.48 -23.39 15.23
N GLU A 225 -3.76 -23.19 15.49
CA GLU A 225 -4.36 -21.86 15.65
C GLU A 225 -5.39 -21.92 16.79
N LEU A 226 -5.34 -20.93 17.68
CA LEU A 226 -6.20 -20.83 18.85
C LEU A 226 -7.47 -20.04 18.56
N ASP A 227 -7.38 -19.03 17.70
CA ASP A 227 -8.49 -18.17 17.35
C ASP A 227 -9.44 -18.89 16.38
N PRO A 228 -10.74 -19.02 16.72
CA PRO A 228 -11.68 -19.80 15.91
C PRO A 228 -11.96 -19.16 14.54
N ASP A 229 -11.91 -17.83 14.43
CA ASP A 229 -12.15 -17.13 13.16
C ASP A 229 -10.94 -17.29 12.25
N ALA A 230 -9.73 -17.14 12.80
CA ALA A 230 -8.51 -17.42 12.06
C ALA A 230 -8.41 -18.91 11.63
N TYR A 231 -8.80 -19.85 12.49
CA TYR A 231 -8.85 -21.27 12.17
C TYR A 231 -9.86 -21.58 11.05
N ARG A 232 -11.04 -20.96 11.07
CA ARG A 232 -12.02 -21.08 9.98
C ARG A 232 -11.38 -20.71 8.65
N PHE A 233 -10.71 -19.55 8.60
CA PHE A 233 -10.02 -19.10 7.39
C PHE A 233 -8.81 -19.96 7.04
N LEU A 234 -8.07 -20.51 8.00
CA LEU A 234 -6.97 -21.46 7.72
C LEU A 234 -7.48 -22.67 6.93
N VAL A 235 -8.60 -23.26 7.36
CA VAL A 235 -9.21 -24.41 6.69
C VAL A 235 -9.72 -24.03 5.30
N GLU A 236 -10.41 -22.89 5.19
CA GLU A 236 -10.88 -22.37 3.91
C GLU A 236 -9.72 -22.09 2.94
N ASN A 237 -8.65 -21.47 3.43
CA ASN A 237 -7.47 -21.17 2.65
C ASN A 237 -6.72 -22.42 2.21
N ALA A 238 -6.67 -23.47 3.05
CA ALA A 238 -6.11 -24.75 2.64
C ALA A 238 -6.87 -25.33 1.42
N GLN A 239 -8.20 -25.17 1.38
CA GLN A 239 -9.02 -25.55 0.23
C GLN A 239 -8.78 -24.65 -0.98
N LEU A 240 -8.79 -23.33 -0.80
CA LEU A 240 -8.57 -22.33 -1.87
C LEU A 240 -7.22 -22.48 -2.57
N ASN A 241 -6.22 -23.01 -1.86
CA ASN A 241 -4.89 -23.27 -2.37
C ASN A 241 -4.66 -24.72 -2.81
N GLY A 242 -5.63 -25.62 -2.61
CA GLY A 242 -5.53 -27.03 -2.98
C GLY A 242 -4.47 -27.80 -2.18
N VAL A 243 -4.29 -27.47 -0.90
CA VAL A 243 -3.26 -28.06 -0.02
C VAL A 243 -3.82 -28.83 1.16
N THR A 244 -5.12 -29.15 1.16
CA THR A 244 -5.78 -29.90 2.24
C THR A 244 -5.12 -31.24 2.56
N ASP A 245 -4.53 -31.92 1.56
CA ASP A 245 -3.86 -33.20 1.77
C ASP A 245 -2.48 -33.06 2.45
N ARG A 246 -1.94 -31.83 2.49
CA ARG A 246 -0.61 -31.49 3.00
C ARG A 246 -0.64 -30.62 4.25
N LEU A 247 -1.83 -30.16 4.67
CA LEU A 247 -2.01 -29.31 5.84
C LEU A 247 -2.96 -29.99 6.82
N ARG A 248 -2.45 -30.28 8.02
CA ARG A 248 -3.23 -30.78 9.16
C ARG A 248 -3.39 -29.65 10.17
N SER A 249 -4.61 -29.36 10.57
CA SER A 249 -4.93 -28.24 11.47
C SER A 249 -5.90 -28.63 12.56
#